data_AF-A0A928RLR7-F1
#
_entry.id   AF-A0A928RLR7-F1
#
_cell.length_a   1.000
_cell.length_b   1.000
_cell.length_c   1.000
_cell.angle_alpha   90.00
_cell.angle_beta   90.00
_cell.angle_gamma   90.00
#
_symmetry.space_group_name_H-M   'P 1'
#
loop_
_entity.id
_entity.type
_entity.pdbx_description
1 polymer ?
#
loop_
_entity_poly.entity_id
_entity_poly.type
_entity_poly.pdbx_seq_one_letter_code
_entity_poly.pdbx_strand_id
1 'polypeptide(L)'
;MALNYRNNGNGNTIIPKLVKKDNKYYYMDIDGSISDGFVNATVYAGGFSLVKTTSNKTSFQFRDMLGNLSLKKTQVGKDFYEFWRQNLAFEALKPEYFVNDKFYNVVKMIMVERAKPLAHYQIQRCDEKRELGIKLLIAATENNK
;
A
#
# COMPACT_ATOMS: atom_id res chain seq x y z
N MET A 1 6.55 11.02 -19.86
CA MET A 1 6.81 9.57 -20.12
C MET A 1 5.55 8.82 -19.75
N ALA A 2 4.85 8.23 -20.72
CA ALA A 2 3.69 7.39 -20.46
C ALA A 2 4.18 6.01 -20.00
N LEU A 3 3.80 5.58 -18.79
CA LEU A 3 4.08 4.24 -18.29
C LEU A 3 3.14 3.26 -18.99
N ASN A 4 3.71 2.36 -19.80
CA ASN A 4 2.97 1.28 -20.45
C ASN A 4 2.60 0.22 -19.40
N TYR A 5 1.38 0.26 -18.91
CA TYR A 5 0.79 -0.79 -18.07
C TYR A 5 0.55 -2.04 -18.91
N ARG A 6 1.17 -3.16 -18.52
CA ARG A 6 0.93 -4.45 -19.19
C ARG A 6 -0.41 -4.99 -18.70
N ASN A 7 -1.41 -4.91 -19.57
CA ASN A 7 -2.77 -5.41 -19.35
C ASN A 7 -2.73 -6.93 -19.19
N ASN A 8 -2.99 -7.44 -17.99
CA ASN A 8 -3.03 -8.88 -17.72
C ASN A 8 -4.48 -9.38 -17.76
N GLY A 9 -5.17 -9.21 -18.88
CA GLY A 9 -6.43 -9.87 -19.28
C GLY A 9 -7.69 -9.70 -18.40
N ASN A 10 -7.57 -9.31 -17.13
CA ASN A 10 -8.62 -9.30 -16.10
C ASN A 10 -8.72 -7.93 -15.39
N GLY A 11 -8.52 -6.84 -16.13
CA GLY A 11 -8.57 -5.47 -15.61
C GLY A 11 -7.19 -4.91 -15.25
N ASN A 12 -7.06 -3.59 -15.27
CA ASN A 12 -5.86 -2.78 -14.99
C ASN A 12 -5.40 -2.93 -13.53
N THR A 13 -5.02 -4.13 -13.10
CA THR A 13 -4.47 -4.33 -11.77
C THR A 13 -3.00 -3.92 -11.80
N ILE A 14 -2.68 -2.76 -11.24
CA ILE A 14 -1.29 -2.34 -11.04
C ILE A 14 -0.69 -3.23 -9.95
N ILE A 15 0.24 -4.09 -10.36
CA ILE A 15 1.00 -4.97 -9.46
C ILE A 15 2.34 -4.31 -9.18
N PRO A 16 2.76 -4.15 -7.90
CA PRO A 16 4.11 -3.73 -7.60
C PRO A 16 5.14 -4.57 -8.33
N LYS A 17 6.10 -3.92 -8.98
CA LYS A 17 7.12 -4.61 -9.79
C LYS A 17 8.50 -4.43 -9.19
N LEU A 18 9.22 -5.54 -9.02
CA LEU A 18 10.64 -5.53 -8.69
C LEU A 18 11.48 -5.39 -9.96
N VAL A 19 12.42 -4.44 -9.95
CA VAL A 19 13.35 -4.17 -11.07
C VAL A 19 14.78 -4.15 -10.54
N LYS A 20 15.71 -4.77 -11.25
CA LYS A 20 17.14 -4.72 -10.94
C LYS A 20 17.85 -3.77 -11.93
N LYS A 21 18.59 -2.80 -11.41
CA LYS A 21 19.39 -1.84 -12.19
C LYS A 21 20.64 -1.45 -11.40
N ASP A 22 21.81 -1.37 -12.05
CA ASP A 22 23.06 -0.89 -11.44
C ASP A 22 23.41 -1.59 -10.11
N ASN A 23 23.28 -2.92 -10.07
CA ASN A 23 23.48 -3.77 -8.88
C ASN A 23 22.57 -3.46 -7.67
N LYS A 24 21.49 -2.71 -7.87
CA LYS A 24 20.45 -2.45 -6.87
C LYS A 24 19.11 -2.95 -7.34
N TYR A 25 18.21 -3.12 -6.39
CA TYR A 25 16.83 -3.50 -6.59
C TYR A 25 15.89 -2.34 -6.27
N TYR A 26 14.88 -2.15 -7.09
CA TYR A 26 13.91 -1.06 -6.98
C TYR A 26 12.51 -1.63 -7.11
N TYR A 27 11.55 -1.02 -6.42
CA TYR A 27 10.15 -1.32 -6.60
C TYR A 27 9.47 -0.19 -7.34
N MET A 28 8.62 -0.55 -8.28
CA MET A 28 7.56 0.33 -8.77
C MET A 28 6.30 0.02 -7.95
N ASP A 29 5.81 0.99 -7.20
CA ASP A 29 4.65 0.86 -6.32
C ASP A 29 3.32 0.95 -7.12
N ILE A 30 2.20 0.70 -6.44
CA ILE A 30 0.86 0.72 -7.03
C ILE A 30 0.49 2.10 -7.60
N ASP A 31 1.01 3.17 -7.00
CA ASP A 31 0.84 4.55 -7.47
C ASP A 31 1.82 4.93 -8.61
N GLY A 32 2.65 3.98 -9.07
CA GLY A 32 3.67 4.19 -10.10
C GLY A 32 4.96 4.83 -9.59
N SER A 33 5.06 5.16 -8.29
CA SER A 33 6.29 5.69 -7.71
C SER A 33 7.40 4.63 -7.67
N ILE A 34 8.66 5.08 -7.75
CA ILE A 34 9.83 4.21 -7.67
C ILE A 34 10.46 4.35 -6.29
N SER A 35 10.72 3.23 -5.63
CA SER A 35 11.36 3.19 -4.31
C SER A 35 12.84 3.58 -4.36
N ASP A 36 13.42 3.79 -3.18
CA ASP A 36 14.87 3.76 -3.01
C ASP A 36 15.47 2.40 -3.44
N GLY A 37 16.76 2.41 -3.73
CA GLY A 37 17.51 1.22 -4.17
C GLY A 37 17.96 0.34 -3.00
N PHE A 38 17.64 -0.94 -3.08
CA PHE A 38 18.01 -1.98 -2.12
C PHE A 38 19.20 -2.80 -2.61
N VAL A 39 20.08 -3.25 -1.71
CA VAL A 39 21.19 -4.15 -2.07
C VAL A 39 20.73 -5.59 -2.26
N ASN A 40 19.62 -5.96 -1.62
CA ASN A 40 18.94 -7.23 -1.80
C ASN A 40 17.44 -7.01 -1.65
N ALA A 41 16.65 -7.71 -2.47
CA ALA A 41 15.21 -7.64 -2.47
C ALA A 41 14.63 -8.93 -3.03
N THR A 42 13.49 -9.34 -2.49
CA THR A 42 12.71 -10.49 -2.98
C THR A 42 11.44 -10.01 -3.68
N VAL A 43 10.81 -10.87 -4.48
CA VAL A 43 9.46 -10.57 -4.98
C VAL A 43 8.46 -10.55 -3.82
N TYR A 44 7.32 -9.88 -4.02
CA TYR A 44 6.25 -9.90 -3.02
C TYR A 44 5.68 -11.31 -2.86
N ALA A 45 5.64 -11.79 -1.62
CA ALA A 45 4.98 -13.03 -1.22
C ALA A 45 4.09 -12.75 0.00
N GLY A 46 2.78 -12.97 -0.15
CA GLY A 46 1.80 -12.72 0.91
C GLY A 46 1.71 -11.24 1.32
N GLY A 47 1.90 -10.30 0.38
CA GLY A 47 1.84 -8.86 0.64
C GLY A 47 3.15 -8.21 1.14
N PHE A 48 4.21 -9.01 1.29
CA PHE A 48 5.49 -8.51 1.79
C PHE A 48 6.65 -8.97 0.93
N SER A 49 7.70 -8.16 0.91
CA SER A 49 9.03 -8.55 0.43
C SER A 49 10.05 -8.40 1.55
N LEU A 50 11.04 -9.29 1.57
CA LEU A 50 12.28 -9.08 2.32
C LEU A 50 13.23 -8.21 1.51
N VAL A 51 13.70 -7.14 2.12
CA VAL A 51 14.64 -6.18 1.54
C VAL A 51 15.81 -5.91 2.48
N LYS A 52 16.91 -5.43 1.89
CA LYS A 52 18.11 -5.01 2.60
C LYS A 52 18.56 -3.66 2.07
N THR A 53 18.64 -2.65 2.93
CA THR A 53 19.05 -1.30 2.55
C THR A 53 20.58 -1.17 2.53
N THR A 54 21.08 -0.11 1.91
CA THR A 54 22.51 0.23 1.95
C THR A 54 22.97 0.71 3.33
N SER A 55 22.09 1.39 4.08
CA SER A 55 22.36 1.93 5.40
C SER A 55 22.37 0.86 6.49
N ASN A 56 21.53 -0.17 6.36
CA ASN A 56 21.42 -1.25 7.32
C ASN A 56 21.86 -2.59 6.69
N LYS A 57 23.18 -2.71 6.49
CA LYS A 57 23.81 -3.89 5.85
C LYS A 57 23.73 -5.17 6.68
N THR A 58 23.20 -5.15 7.90
CA THR A 58 23.22 -6.31 8.78
C THR A 58 21.85 -6.95 8.96
N SER A 59 20.75 -6.24 8.69
CA SER A 59 19.39 -6.78 8.90
C SER A 59 18.52 -6.69 7.66
N PHE A 60 17.70 -7.73 7.47
CA PHE A 60 16.59 -7.69 6.52
C PHE A 60 15.40 -6.98 7.17
N GLN A 61 14.64 -6.26 6.34
CA GLN A 61 13.39 -5.62 6.72
C GLN A 61 12.28 -6.14 5.81
N PHE A 62 11.05 -6.14 6.32
CA PHE A 62 9.85 -6.36 5.52
C PHE A 62 9.44 -5.04 4.88
N ARG A 63 9.27 -5.07 3.57
CA ARG A 63 8.60 -4.04 2.78
C ARG A 63 7.17 -4.50 2.49
N ASP A 64 6.16 -3.72 2.86
CA ASP A 64 4.77 -4.01 2.45
C ASP A 64 4.46 -3.43 1.06
N MET A 65 3.27 -3.72 0.51
CA MET A 65 2.86 -3.24 -0.83
C MET A 65 2.56 -1.74 -0.89
N LEU A 66 2.51 -1.07 0.25
CA LEU A 66 2.46 0.40 0.36
C LEU A 66 3.87 0.99 0.45
N GLY A 67 4.91 0.15 0.38
CA GLY A 67 6.31 0.56 0.42
C GLY A 67 6.85 0.88 1.81
N ASN A 68 6.10 0.62 2.88
CA ASN A 68 6.59 0.85 4.24
C ASN A 68 7.58 -0.24 4.64
N LEU A 69 8.65 0.16 5.33
CA LEU A 69 9.66 -0.75 5.89
C LEU A 69 9.38 -1.02 7.36
N SER A 70 9.57 -2.27 7.78
CA SER A 70 9.32 -2.70 9.16
C SER A 70 10.18 -3.93 9.51
N LEU A 71 10.46 -4.14 10.80
CA LEU A 71 11.21 -5.32 11.26
C LEU A 71 10.36 -6.60 11.27
N LYS A 72 9.03 -6.46 11.26
CA LYS A 72 8.06 -7.55 11.23
C LYS A 72 6.92 -7.19 10.30
N LYS A 73 6.26 -8.19 9.72
CA LYS A 73 5.04 -7.99 8.93
C LYS A 73 4.01 -7.19 9.73
N THR A 74 3.50 -6.12 9.15
CA THR A 74 2.52 -5.23 9.80
C THR A 74 1.09 -5.69 9.50
N GLN A 75 0.17 -5.43 10.42
CA GLN A 75 -1.25 -5.74 10.17
C GLN A 75 -1.79 -4.89 9.01
N VAL A 76 -1.42 -3.60 8.93
CA VAL A 76 -1.83 -2.72 7.83
C VAL A 76 -1.39 -3.24 6.46
N GLY A 77 -0.15 -3.74 6.34
CA GLY A 77 0.35 -4.32 5.10
C GLY A 77 -0.36 -5.62 4.72
N LYS A 78 -0.72 -6.45 5.71
CA LYS A 78 -1.48 -7.69 5.52
C LYS A 78 -2.91 -7.39 5.06
N ASP A 79 -3.60 -6.50 5.75
CA ASP A 79 -4.99 -6.13 5.43
C ASP A 79 -5.07 -5.45 4.08
N PHE A 80 -4.11 -4.57 3.76
CA PHE A 80 -4.01 -3.96 2.44
C PHE A 80 -3.83 -5.02 1.34
N TYR A 81 -2.96 -6.02 1.55
CA TYR A 81 -2.76 -7.10 0.59
C TYR A 81 -4.03 -7.93 0.37
N GLU A 82 -4.73 -8.32 1.44
CA GLU A 82 -5.97 -9.08 1.30
C GLU A 82 -7.07 -8.24 0.64
N PHE A 83 -7.16 -6.93 0.93
CA PHE A 83 -8.09 -6.02 0.25
C PHE A 83 -7.75 -5.87 -1.25
N TRP A 84 -6.47 -5.73 -1.58
CA TRP A 84 -6.00 -5.63 -2.96
C TRP A 84 -6.28 -6.91 -3.74
N ARG A 85 -6.18 -8.09 -3.12
CA ARG A 85 -6.58 -9.38 -3.71
C ARG A 85 -8.09 -9.67 -3.67
N GLN A 86 -8.90 -8.78 -3.11
CA GLN A 86 -10.35 -8.95 -2.95
C GLN A 86 -10.76 -10.07 -1.98
N ASN A 87 -9.86 -10.46 -1.06
CA ASN A 87 -10.14 -11.39 0.03
C ASN A 87 -10.58 -10.66 1.33
N LEU A 88 -10.44 -9.34 1.39
CA LEU A 88 -10.90 -8.50 2.48
C LEU A 88 -11.81 -7.40 1.93
N ALA A 89 -13.00 -7.27 2.51
CA ALA A 89 -13.95 -6.23 2.13
C ALA A 89 -13.46 -4.84 2.60
N PHE A 90 -13.87 -3.77 1.92
CA PHE A 90 -13.49 -2.40 2.29
C PHE A 90 -13.93 -2.05 3.72
N GLU A 91 -15.10 -2.53 4.12
CA GLU A 91 -15.72 -2.30 5.42
C GLU A 91 -14.84 -2.83 6.56
N ALA A 92 -14.12 -3.93 6.31
CA ALA A 92 -13.22 -4.56 7.25
C ALA A 92 -11.87 -3.82 7.41
N LEU A 93 -11.54 -2.86 6.52
CA LEU A 93 -10.38 -2.00 6.71
C LEU A 93 -10.59 -1.07 7.89
N LYS A 94 -9.60 -1.03 8.79
CA LYS A 94 -9.66 -0.20 10.00
C LYS A 94 -9.59 1.29 9.67
N PRO A 95 -10.44 2.16 10.26
CA PRO A 95 -10.44 3.60 10.00
C PRO A 95 -9.08 4.27 10.23
N GLU A 96 -8.33 3.82 11.22
CA GLU A 96 -7.01 4.36 11.58
C GLU A 96 -6.00 4.24 10.43
N TYR A 97 -6.18 3.28 9.53
CA TYR A 97 -5.32 3.15 8.35
C TYR A 97 -5.47 4.33 7.39
N PHE A 98 -6.64 4.96 7.34
CA PHE A 98 -6.96 6.07 6.44
C PHE A 98 -6.43 7.42 6.91
N VAL A 99 -5.86 7.49 8.11
CA VAL A 99 -5.10 8.67 8.58
C VAL A 99 -3.80 8.82 7.79
N ASN A 100 -3.22 7.71 7.32
CA ASN A 100 -2.05 7.73 6.45
C ASN A 100 -2.45 8.09 5.01
N ASP A 101 -1.90 9.20 4.50
CA ASP A 101 -2.22 9.70 3.15
C ASP A 101 -1.93 8.69 2.05
N LYS A 102 -0.81 7.95 2.13
CA LYS A 102 -0.46 6.96 1.11
C LYS A 102 -1.47 5.82 1.09
N PHE A 103 -1.84 5.28 2.25
CA PHE A 103 -2.88 4.26 2.36
C PHE A 103 -4.21 4.75 1.78
N TYR A 104 -4.68 5.93 2.22
CA TYR A 104 -5.93 6.53 1.76
C TYR A 104 -5.94 6.71 0.24
N ASN A 105 -4.90 7.31 -0.33
CA ASN A 105 -4.82 7.60 -1.76
C ASN A 105 -4.81 6.33 -2.60
N VAL A 106 -4.06 5.31 -2.19
CA VAL A 106 -3.97 4.03 -2.92
C VAL A 106 -5.30 3.27 -2.84
N VAL A 107 -5.95 3.20 -1.66
CA VAL A 107 -7.25 2.54 -1.53
C VAL A 107 -8.33 3.27 -2.33
N LYS A 108 -8.38 4.60 -2.25
CA LYS A 108 -9.29 5.43 -3.05
C LYS A 108 -9.12 5.17 -4.54
N MET A 109 -7.88 5.15 -5.03
CA MET A 109 -7.57 4.85 -6.43
C MET A 109 -8.08 3.46 -6.83
N ILE A 110 -7.81 2.43 -6.01
CA ILE A 110 -8.27 1.06 -6.26
C ILE A 110 -9.79 0.98 -6.32
N MET A 111 -10.51 1.66 -5.41
CA MET A 111 -11.97 1.62 -5.37
C MET A 111 -12.59 2.36 -6.54
N VAL A 112 -12.05 3.52 -6.91
CA VAL A 112 -12.46 4.26 -8.11
C VAL A 112 -12.26 3.41 -9.37
N GLU A 113 -11.12 2.72 -9.48
CA GLU A 113 -10.82 1.86 -10.64
C GLU A 113 -11.79 0.67 -10.74
N ARG A 114 -12.14 0.05 -9.60
CA ARG A 114 -13.04 -1.12 -9.56
C ARG A 114 -14.50 -0.77 -9.82
N ALA A 115 -14.94 0.43 -9.47
CA ALA A 115 -16.37 0.78 -9.41
C ALA A 115 -16.81 1.72 -10.54
N LYS A 116 -16.24 1.65 -11.75
CA LYS A 116 -16.27 2.71 -12.79
C LYS A 116 -17.62 3.22 -13.37
N PRO A 117 -18.80 3.03 -12.75
CA PRO A 117 -19.85 4.09 -12.78
C PRO A 117 -20.20 4.72 -11.41
N LEU A 118 -19.84 4.10 -10.30
CA LEU A 118 -20.08 4.52 -8.91
C LEU A 118 -18.85 5.15 -8.23
N ALA A 119 -17.90 5.68 -9.02
CA ALA A 119 -16.65 6.24 -8.49
C ALA A 119 -16.89 7.31 -7.42
N HIS A 120 -17.87 8.19 -7.62
CA HIS A 120 -18.20 9.25 -6.66
C HIS A 120 -18.62 8.68 -5.28
N TYR A 121 -19.48 7.65 -5.28
CA TYR A 121 -19.89 6.98 -4.05
C TYR A 121 -18.70 6.32 -3.33
N GLN A 122 -17.80 5.67 -4.07
CA GLN A 122 -16.62 5.06 -3.45
C GLN A 122 -15.64 6.10 -2.87
N ILE A 123 -15.52 7.27 -3.50
CA ILE A 123 -14.73 8.38 -2.97
C ILE A 123 -15.33 8.84 -1.63
N GLN A 124 -16.64 9.08 -1.58
CA GLN A 124 -17.32 9.50 -0.35
C GLN A 124 -17.06 8.52 0.80
N ARG A 125 -17.15 7.20 0.53
CA ARG A 125 -16.88 6.17 1.54
C ARG A 125 -15.45 6.18 2.07
N CYS A 126 -14.46 6.46 1.21
CA CYS A 126 -13.07 6.64 1.62
C CYS A 126 -12.91 7.88 2.52
N ASP A 127 -13.58 8.98 2.17
CA ASP A 127 -13.55 10.22 2.93
C ASP A 127 -14.19 10.03 4.32
N GLU A 128 -15.34 9.36 4.40
CA GLU A 128 -16.02 9.01 5.66
C GLU A 128 -15.13 8.15 6.59
N LYS A 129 -14.44 7.12 6.05
CA LYS A 129 -13.50 6.32 6.85
C LYS A 129 -12.30 7.13 7.33
N ARG A 130 -11.79 8.04 6.50
CA ARG A 130 -10.69 8.93 6.88
C ARG A 130 -11.10 9.88 8.01
N GLU A 131 -12.27 10.49 7.91
CA GLU A 131 -12.81 11.35 8.97
C GLU A 131 -12.97 10.59 10.29
N LEU A 132 -13.50 9.36 10.23
CA LEU A 132 -13.61 8.51 11.42
C LEU A 132 -12.24 8.20 12.04
N GLY A 133 -11.24 7.86 11.22
CA GLY A 133 -9.88 7.62 11.68
C GLY A 133 -9.27 8.83 12.40
N ILE A 134 -9.47 10.04 11.86
CA ILE A 134 -9.00 11.30 12.47
C ILE A 134 -9.70 11.54 13.82
N LYS A 135 -11.02 11.36 13.89
CA LYS A 135 -11.78 11.51 15.15
C LYS A 135 -11.29 10.57 16.24
N LEU A 136 -11.04 9.30 15.90
CA LEU A 136 -10.51 8.31 16.84
C LEU A 136 -9.11 8.68 17.36
N LEU A 137 -8.25 9.22 16.49
CA LEU A 137 -6.91 9.67 16.88
C LEU A 137 -6.94 10.84 17.86
N ILE A 138 -7.83 11.82 17.62
CA ILE A 138 -8.01 12.97 18.53
C ILE A 138 -8.50 12.49 19.90
N ALA A 139 -9.56 11.66 19.93
CA ALA A 139 -10.10 11.12 21.18
C ALA A 139 -9.06 10.31 21.97
N ALA A 140 -8.21 9.53 21.29
CA ALA A 140 -7.12 8.80 21.93
C ALA A 140 -6.05 9.74 22.53
N THR A 141 -5.84 10.91 21.93
CA THR A 141 -4.86 11.89 22.43
C THR A 141 -5.39 12.63 23.65
N GLU A 142 -6.69 12.89 23.71
CA GLU A 142 -7.35 13.57 24.84
C GLU A 142 -7.43 12.69 26.08
N ASN A 143 -7.66 11.39 25.94
CA ASN A 143 -7.72 10.45 27.07
C ASN A 143 -6.36 10.12 27.72
N ASN A 144 -5.25 10.52 27.09
CA ASN A 144 -3.89 10.32 27.59
C ASN A 144 -3.31 11.57 28.27
N LYS A 145 -4.11 12.63 28.46
CA LYS A 145 -3.77 13.85 29.19
C LYS A 145 -4.43 13.84 30.56
#